data_AF-A0A0N4TGG2-F1
#
_entry.id   AF-A0A0N4TGG2-F1
#
_cell.length_a   1.000
_cell.length_b   1.000
_cell.length_c   1.000
_cell.angle_alpha   90.00
_cell.angle_beta   90.00
_cell.angle_gamma   90.00
#
_symmetry.space_group_name_H-M   'P 1'
#
loop_
_entity.id
_entity.type
_entity.pdbx_description
1 polymer ?
#
loop_
_entity_poly.entity_id
_entity_poly.type
_entity_poly.pdbx_seq_one_letter_code
_entity_poly.pdbx_strand_id
1 'polypeptide(L)' 'MIIGMAIQAHSKIRVAYYYDGDVGNYYYGQGHPMKPHRIRMAHNLILNYGLYRRMEVYRLAFNLPRNDFFPA' A
#
# COMPACT_ATOMS: atom_id res chain seq x y z
N MET A 1 -5.93 2.18 -46.04
CA MET A 1 -4.81 2.34 -45.08
C MET A 1 -5.38 2.97 -43.82
N ILE A 2 -5.61 2.15 -42.78
CA ILE A 2 -6.17 2.56 -41.50
C ILE A 2 -5.00 3.12 -40.67
N ILE A 3 -5.00 4.43 -40.44
CA ILE A 3 -3.90 5.14 -39.78
C ILE A 3 -4.12 5.04 -38.26
N GLY A 4 -3.22 4.31 -37.59
CA GLY A 4 -2.75 4.55 -36.23
C GLY A 4 -3.79 4.75 -35.13
N MET A 5 -4.35 3.67 -34.60
CA MET A 5 -4.77 3.65 -33.20
C MET A 5 -3.48 3.67 -32.36
N ALA A 6 -2.98 4.86 -32.03
CA ALA A 6 -1.90 5.00 -31.06
C ALA A 6 -2.38 4.37 -29.75
N ILE A 7 -1.67 3.33 -29.28
CA ILE A 7 -1.88 2.74 -27.96
C ILE A 7 -1.56 3.85 -26.97
N GLN A 8 -2.59 4.50 -26.45
CA GLN A 8 -2.44 5.58 -25.48
C GLN A 8 -1.71 4.99 -24.28
N ALA A 9 -0.47 5.42 -24.04
CA ALA A 9 0.29 4.99 -22.89
C ALA A 9 -0.58 5.22 -21.66
N HIS A 10 -0.92 4.14 -20.95
CA HIS A 10 -1.78 4.24 -19.78
C HIS A 10 -1.18 5.30 -18.87
N SER A 11 -1.90 6.40 -18.66
CA SER A 11 -1.44 7.51 -17.81
C SER A 11 -0.88 6.93 -16.50
N LYS A 12 0.23 7.50 -16.01
CA LYS A 12 0.94 6.98 -14.84
C LYS A 12 -0.05 6.83 -13.68
N ILE A 13 -0.40 5.59 -13.36
CA ILE A 13 -1.42 5.29 -12.36
C ILE A 13 -0.89 5.77 -11.02
N ARG A 14 -1.64 6.65 -10.36
CA ARG A 14 -1.38 7.03 -8.97
C ARG A 14 -1.86 5.90 -8.08
N VAL A 15 -0.98 5.36 -7.25
CA VAL A 15 -1.28 4.24 -6.34
C VAL A 15 -1.10 4.73 -4.91
N ALA A 16 -2.15 4.60 -4.10
CA ALA A 16 -2.11 4.84 -2.67
C ALA A 16 -1.96 3.50 -1.93
N TYR A 17 -0.96 3.41 -1.04
CA TYR A 17 -0.66 2.23 -0.24
C TYR A 17 -0.81 2.55 1.25
N TYR A 18 -1.72 1.85 1.93
CA TYR A 18 -1.99 2.05 3.35
C TYR A 18 -1.33 0.94 4.17
N TYR A 19 -0.56 1.32 5.19
CA TYR A 19 0.07 0.37 6.09
C TYR A 19 0.15 0.92 7.51
N ASP A 20 -0.20 0.07 8.47
CA ASP A 20 0.02 0.33 9.89
C ASP A 20 1.04 -0.69 10.44
N GLY A 21 2.04 -0.21 11.17
CA GLY A 21 3.13 -1.04 11.70
C GLY A 21 2.66 -2.09 12.70
N ASP A 22 1.59 -1.81 13.42
CA ASP A 22 1.08 -2.66 14.49
C ASP A 22 0.25 -3.84 13.96
N VAL A 23 -0.25 -3.78 12.71
CA VAL A 23 -1.09 -4.82 12.10
C VAL A 23 -0.39 -6.19 12.05
N GLY A 24 0.93 -6.21 11.95
CA GLY A 24 1.72 -7.43 11.87
C GLY A 24 1.89 -8.16 13.20
N ASN A 25 1.58 -7.51 14.32
CA ASN A 25 1.83 -8.02 15.67
C ASN A 25 0.59 -8.67 16.30
N TYR A 26 -0.58 -8.56 15.66
CA TYR A 26 -1.80 -9.21 16.15
C TYR A 26 -1.71 -10.73 16.02
N TYR A 27 -2.05 -11.42 17.11
CA TYR A 27 -2.05 -12.88 17.20
C TYR A 27 -3.47 -13.40 17.44
N TYR A 28 -3.97 -14.18 16.47
CA TYR A 28 -5.33 -14.74 16.52
C TYR A 28 -5.46 -15.99 17.41
N GLY A 29 -4.36 -16.58 17.87
CA GLY A 29 -4.35 -17.85 18.60
C GLY A 29 -3.64 -18.99 17.87
N GLN A 30 -3.36 -20.05 18.62
CA GLN A 30 -2.72 -21.27 18.12
C GLN A 30 -3.69 -22.01 17.19
N GLY A 31 -3.17 -22.62 16.12
CA GLY A 31 -3.99 -23.32 15.12
C GLY A 31 -4.82 -22.43 14.20
N HIS A 32 -4.96 -21.12 14.49
CA HIS A 32 -5.72 -20.21 13.63
C HIS A 32 -4.99 -19.94 12.31
N PRO A 33 -5.61 -20.17 11.13
CA PRO A 33 -4.95 -20.04 9.82
C PRO A 33 -4.63 -18.60 9.44
N MET A 34 -5.39 -17.62 9.95
CA MET A 34 -5.11 -16.20 9.73
C MET A 34 -3.89 -15.76 10.55
N LYS A 35 -2.82 -15.36 9.85
CA LYS A 35 -1.60 -14.79 10.45
C LYS A 35 -1.39 -13.35 9.92
N PRO A 36 -1.75 -12.31 10.69
CA PRO A 36 -1.58 -10.90 10.31
C PRO A 36 -0.15 -10.51 9.98
N HIS A 37 0.82 -11.25 10.53
CA HIS A 37 2.25 -11.15 10.20
C HIS A 37 2.53 -11.13 8.69
N ARG A 38 1.71 -11.78 7.86
CA ARG A 38 1.85 -11.74 6.40
C ARG A 38 1.83 -10.34 5.81
N ILE A 39 1.08 -9.41 6.42
CA ILE A 39 1.00 -8.01 5.96
C ILE A 39 2.36 -7.32 6.20
N ARG A 40 3.00 -7.59 7.34
CA ARG A 40 4.36 -7.11 7.65
C ARG A 40 5.40 -7.72 6.72
N MET A 41 5.28 -9.02 6.38
CA MET A 41 6.17 -9.65 5.40
C MET A 41 6.07 -8.98 4.02
N ALA A 42 4.85 -8.76 3.52
CA ALA A 42 4.61 -8.10 2.25
C ALA A 42 5.13 -6.65 2.25
N HIS A 43 4.90 -5.90 3.33
CA HIS A 43 5.42 -4.55 3.49
C HIS A 43 6.96 -4.50 3.37
N ASN A 44 7.65 -5.46 4.02
CA ASN A 44 9.11 -5.52 3.96
C ASN A 44 9.61 -5.78 2.52
N LEU A 45 8.94 -6.64 1.75
CA LEU A 45 9.28 -6.84 0.34
C LEU A 45 9.11 -5.54 -0.46
N ILE A 46 7.99 -4.84 -0.29
CA ILE A 46 7.72 -3.56 -0.96
C ILE A 46 8.82 -2.53 -0.68
N LEU A 47 9.31 -2.46 0.56
CA LEU A 47 10.43 -1.59 0.94
C LEU A 47 11.74 -2.01 0.27
N ASN A 48 12.11 -3.28 0.35
CA ASN A 48 13.38 -3.80 -0.20
C ASN A 48 13.44 -3.72 -1.74
N TYR A 49 12.32 -3.90 -2.43
CA TYR A 49 12.24 -3.70 -3.88
C TYR A 49 12.18 -2.22 -4.30
N GLY A 50 12.13 -1.28 -3.35
CA GLY A 50 12.06 0.15 -3.64
C GLY A 50 10.74 0.59 -4.27
N LEU A 51 9.70 -0.25 -4.21
CA LEU A 51 8.38 0.04 -4.81
C LEU A 51 7.68 1.20 -4.11
N TYR A 52 7.99 1.44 -2.83
CA TYR A 52 7.49 2.58 -2.08
C TYR A 52 7.74 3.93 -2.77
N ARG A 53 8.79 4.05 -3.60
CA ARG A 53 9.12 5.30 -4.33
C ARG A 53 8.15 5.61 -5.47
N ARG A 54 7.35 4.63 -5.89
CA ARG A 54 6.39 4.75 -7.00
C ARG A 54 4.94 4.85 -6.52
N MET A 55 4.72 4.86 -5.20
CA MET A 55 3.39 4.85 -4.57
C MET A 55 3.33 5.91 -3.47
N GLU A 56 2.14 6.40 -3.18
CA GLU A 56 1.88 7.29 -2.05
C GLU A 56 1.60 6.42 -0.81
N VAL A 57 2.48 6.45 0.18
CA VAL A 57 2.38 5.61 1.39
C VAL A 57 1.71 6.38 2.52
N TYR A 58 0.61 5.83 3.04
CA TYR A 58 -0.19 6.41 4.12
C TYR A 58 -0.20 5.51 5.35
N ARG A 59 -0.11 6.11 6.55
CA ARG A 59 -0.35 5.42 7.81
C ARG A 59 -1.78 5.66 8.26
N LEU A 60 -2.51 4.58 8.57
CA LEU A 60 -3.90 4.68 8.99
C LEU A 60 -3.98 5.09 10.47
N ALA A 61 -4.29 6.36 10.76
CA ALA A 61 -4.58 6.82 12.11
C ALA A 61 -6.09 6.67 12.37
N PHE A 62 -6.47 5.76 13.28
CA PHE A 62 -7.88 5.51 13.61
C PHE A 62 -8.55 6.65 14.41
N ASN A 63 -7.80 7.67 14.85
CA ASN A 63 -8.30 8.77 15.71
C ASN A 63 -7.70 10.15 15.36
N LEU A 64 -7.90 10.64 14.14
CA LEU A 64 -7.71 12.06 13.82
C LEU A 64 -8.97 12.62 13.12
N PRO A 65 -9.39 13.87 13.42
CA PRO A 65 -10.42 14.55 12.65
C PRO A 65 -9.99 14.59 11.18
N ARG A 66 -10.96 14.53 10.25
CA ARG A 66 -10.80 14.35 8.80
C ARG A 66 -9.93 15.40 8.06
N ASN A 67 -9.18 16.25 8.76
CA ASN A 67 -8.51 17.43 8.22
C ASN A 67 -6.99 17.32 8.09
N ASP A 68 -6.36 16.20 8.46
CA ASP A 68 -4.90 16.04 8.36
C ASP A 68 -4.45 15.28 7.09
N PHE A 69 -5.30 15.23 6.07
CA PHE A 69 -4.83 14.95 4.72
C PHE A 69 -4.00 16.16 4.26
N PHE A 70 -2.70 15.93 4.00
CA PHE A 70 -1.68 16.80 3.36
C PHE A 70 -0.68 17.51 4.31
N PRO A 71 0.51 17.94 3.81
CA PRO A 71 1.71 17.12 3.80
C PRO A 71 2.93 17.86 4.39
N ALA A 72 3.94 17.12 4.81
CA ALA A 72 5.32 17.60 4.84
C ALA A 72 6.24 16.42 4.52
#